data_AF-B5HKD6-F1
#
_entry.id   AF-B5HKD6-F1
#
_cell.length_a   1.000
_cell.length_b   1.000
_cell.length_c   1.000
_cell.angle_alpha   90.00
_cell.angle_beta   90.00
_cell.angle_gamma   90.00
#
_symmetry.space_group_name_H-M   'P 1'
#
loop_
_entity.id
_entity.type
_entity.pdbx_description
1 polymer ?
#
loop_
_entity_poly.entity_id
_entity_poly.type
_entity_poly.pdbx_seq_one_letter_code
_entity_poly.pdbx_strand_id
1 'polypeptide(L)'
;MLLEERGHDVSNLGNVTPDATIIAACRSRRPDLLVISSVNGHGRLDGLRLVRALRATPELAALPVVIGGKLAVDDRDHAEATALLTAAGYDAVFDDAAAGGPDAALARFDDFLGGVVAHRHRSGLTPIRPVPAPAAVGPVTAFPVPGPVTAFPAPRLAVPAGAA
;
A
#
# COMPACT_ATOMS: atom_id res chain seq x y z
N MET A 1 0.43 3.57 -17.41
CA MET A 1 0.41 4.24 -16.09
C MET A 1 1.60 5.16 -16.01
N LEU A 2 1.44 6.40 -15.53
CA LEU A 2 2.43 7.49 -15.55
C LEU A 2 3.90 7.08 -15.27
N LEU A 3 4.14 6.20 -14.29
CA LEU A 3 5.48 5.72 -13.94
C LEU A 3 6.11 4.81 -15.01
N GLU A 4 5.33 3.89 -15.57
CA GLU A 4 5.77 3.00 -16.66
C GLU A 4 6.01 3.80 -17.94
N GLU A 5 5.15 4.80 -18.20
CA GLU A 5 5.30 5.73 -19.33
C GLU A 5 6.58 6.58 -19.22
N ARG A 6 7.06 6.81 -18.00
CA ARG A 6 8.36 7.44 -17.70
C ARG A 6 9.53 6.46 -17.69
N GLY A 7 9.30 5.20 -18.07
CA GLY A 7 10.32 4.17 -18.19
C GLY A 7 10.79 3.57 -16.86
N HIS A 8 10.04 3.78 -15.78
CA HIS A 8 10.33 3.13 -14.50
C HIS A 8 9.83 1.68 -14.47
N ASP A 9 10.57 0.79 -13.81
CA ASP A 9 10.11 -0.57 -13.51
C ASP A 9 9.10 -0.51 -12.35
N VAL A 10 7.83 -0.78 -12.66
CA VAL A 10 6.74 -0.70 -11.71
C VAL A 10 6.23 -2.09 -11.39
N SER A 11 6.28 -2.44 -10.11
CA SER A 11 5.69 -3.69 -9.63
C SER A 11 4.51 -3.41 -8.72
N ASN A 12 3.31 -3.53 -9.28
CA ASN A 12 2.07 -3.34 -8.53
C ASN A 12 1.74 -4.59 -7.69
N LEU A 13 1.50 -4.41 -6.39
CA LEU A 13 1.15 -5.49 -5.46
C LEU A 13 -0.37 -5.75 -5.36
N GLY A 14 -1.18 -4.97 -6.09
CA GLY A 14 -2.64 -5.08 -6.10
C GLY A 14 -3.32 -4.23 -5.01
N ASN A 15 -4.63 -4.42 -4.87
CA ASN A 15 -5.44 -3.73 -3.86
C ASN A 15 -5.51 -4.54 -2.56
N VAL A 16 -5.56 -3.83 -1.42
CA VAL A 16 -5.73 -4.42 -0.08
C VAL A 16 -4.59 -5.40 0.28
N THR A 17 -3.36 -5.06 -0.12
CA THR A 17 -2.18 -5.86 0.18
C THR A 17 -1.83 -5.79 1.67
N PRO A 18 -1.69 -6.91 2.39
CA PRO A 18 -1.26 -6.91 3.78
C PRO A 18 0.16 -6.37 3.98
N ASP A 19 0.40 -5.68 5.10
CA ASP A 19 1.69 -5.06 5.41
C ASP A 19 2.87 -6.05 5.32
N ALA A 20 2.70 -7.28 5.80
CA ALA A 20 3.71 -8.32 5.74
C ALA A 20 4.11 -8.67 4.30
N THR A 21 3.15 -8.68 3.37
CA THR A 21 3.38 -8.92 1.96
C THR A 21 4.14 -7.75 1.33
N ILE A 22 3.81 -6.52 1.70
CA ILE A 22 4.52 -5.31 1.24
C ILE A 22 5.98 -5.36 1.72
N ILE A 23 6.23 -5.66 3.00
CA ILE A 23 7.57 -5.78 3.58
C ILE A 23 8.37 -6.89 2.89
N ALA A 24 7.77 -8.06 2.68
CA ALA A 24 8.43 -9.19 2.00
C ALA A 24 8.78 -8.85 0.53
N ALA A 25 7.88 -8.16 -0.17
CA ALA A 25 8.13 -7.68 -1.53
C ALA A 25 9.28 -6.66 -1.56
N CYS A 26 9.30 -5.71 -0.61
CA CYS A 26 10.38 -4.72 -0.53
C CYS A 26 11.73 -5.36 -0.20
N ARG A 27 11.75 -6.37 0.68
CA ARG A 27 12.98 -7.11 1.01
C ARG A 27 13.51 -7.91 -0.18
N SER A 28 12.64 -8.59 -0.92
CA SER A 28 13.04 -9.44 -2.05
C SER A 28 13.43 -8.63 -3.28
N ARG A 29 12.63 -7.60 -3.62
CA ARG A 29 12.80 -6.83 -4.87
C ARG A 29 13.69 -5.60 -4.71
N ARG A 30 13.97 -5.17 -3.47
CA ARG A 30 14.80 -4.00 -3.15
C ARG A 30 14.43 -2.77 -3.98
N PRO A 31 13.16 -2.34 -4.03
CA PRO A 31 12.74 -1.25 -4.91
C PRO A 31 13.48 0.05 -4.57
N ASP A 32 13.60 0.94 -5.55
CA ASP A 32 14.18 2.27 -5.33
C ASP A 32 13.21 3.24 -4.66
N LEU A 33 11.91 2.97 -4.75
CA LEU A 33 10.82 3.75 -4.18
C LEU A 33 9.61 2.84 -3.90
N LEU A 34 8.99 2.98 -2.73
CA LEU A 34 7.70 2.39 -2.43
C LEU A 34 6.61 3.47 -2.50
N VAL A 35 5.61 3.25 -3.36
CA VAL A 35 4.46 4.15 -3.51
C VAL A 35 3.21 3.47 -2.95
N ILE A 36 2.59 4.09 -1.95
CA ILE A 36 1.31 3.66 -1.39
C ILE A 36 0.21 4.56 -1.93
N SER A 37 -0.78 3.98 -2.59
CA SER A 37 -1.97 4.73 -3.02
C SER A 37 -3.15 4.37 -2.11
N SER A 38 -3.91 5.39 -1.70
CA SER A 38 -5.18 5.21 -1.02
C SER A 38 -6.26 5.97 -1.78
N VAL A 39 -7.38 5.29 -2.05
CA VAL A 39 -8.53 5.89 -2.75
C VAL A 39 -9.80 5.91 -1.89
N ASN A 40 -9.78 5.21 -0.76
CA ASN A 40 -10.97 5.01 0.10
C ASN A 40 -11.00 5.92 1.34
N GLY A 41 -10.00 6.80 1.53
CA GLY A 41 -9.96 7.71 2.70
C GLY A 41 -9.39 7.09 3.98
N HIS A 42 -8.97 5.82 3.96
CA HIS A 42 -8.35 5.14 5.11
C HIS A 42 -6.81 5.27 5.12
N GLY A 43 -6.25 6.02 4.18
CA GLY A 43 -4.80 6.16 3.97
C GLY A 43 -4.05 6.63 5.21
N ARG A 44 -4.66 7.47 6.06
CA ARG A 44 -4.04 7.88 7.32
C ARG A 44 -3.77 6.72 8.28
N LEU A 45 -4.77 5.89 8.57
CA LEU A 45 -4.65 4.84 9.59
C LEU A 45 -3.79 3.67 9.09
N ASP A 46 -4.06 3.22 7.86
CA ASP A 46 -3.29 2.14 7.24
C ASP A 46 -1.86 2.58 6.94
N GLY A 47 -1.66 3.82 6.49
CA GLY A 47 -0.35 4.37 6.23
C GLY A 47 0.50 4.50 7.49
N LEU A 48 -0.05 4.99 8.59
CA LEU A 48 0.65 5.08 9.88
C LEU A 48 1.10 3.71 10.40
N ARG A 49 0.26 2.68 10.25
CA ARG A 49 0.61 1.31 10.64
C ARG A 49 1.77 0.79 9.79
N LEU A 50 1.65 0.93 8.47
CA LEU A 50 2.62 0.40 7.51
C LEU A 50 3.99 1.08 7.63
N VAL A 51 4.04 2.41 7.69
CA VAL A 51 5.33 3.13 7.74
C VAL A 51 6.09 2.83 9.01
N ARG A 52 5.40 2.68 10.15
CA ARG A 52 6.02 2.25 11.41
C ARG A 52 6.61 0.85 11.29
N ALA A 53 5.90 -0.08 10.66
CA ALA A 53 6.42 -1.43 10.43
C ALA A 53 7.63 -1.46 9.48
N LEU A 54 7.64 -0.60 8.45
CA LEU A 54 8.77 -0.44 7.54
C LEU A 54 9.99 0.15 8.26
N ARG A 55 9.81 1.23 9.05
CA ARG A 55 10.91 1.88 9.79
C ARG A 55 11.43 1.04 10.95
N ALA A 56 10.60 0.16 11.52
CA ALA A 56 11.05 -0.87 12.48
C ALA A 56 11.91 -1.97 11.83
N THR A 57 11.96 -2.04 10.49
CA THR A 57 12.74 -3.02 9.74
C THR A 57 14.07 -2.40 9.27
N PRO A 58 15.23 -2.74 9.86
CA PRO A 58 16.49 -2.06 9.58
C PRO A 58 16.89 -2.06 8.10
N GLU A 59 16.62 -3.15 7.38
CA GLU A 59 17.00 -3.25 5.97
C GLU A 59 16.13 -2.39 5.03
N LEU A 60 15.01 -1.86 5.53
CA LEU A 60 14.07 -1.00 4.81
C LEU A 60 14.04 0.43 5.38
N ALA A 61 14.80 0.70 6.46
CA ALA A 61 14.77 1.99 7.12
C ALA A 61 15.18 3.14 6.19
N ALA A 62 16.06 2.89 5.22
CA ALA A 62 16.51 3.86 4.23
C ALA A 62 15.72 3.83 2.90
N LEU A 63 14.73 2.94 2.75
CA LEU A 63 13.89 2.88 1.56
C LEU A 63 13.03 4.16 1.49
N PRO A 64 13.05 4.92 0.38
CA PRO A 64 12.10 6.02 0.19
C PRO A 64 10.68 5.47 0.11
N VAL A 65 9.78 6.02 0.93
CA VAL A 65 8.36 5.62 0.98
C VAL A 65 7.49 6.85 0.86
N VAL A 66 6.55 6.82 -0.07
CA VAL A 66 5.58 7.89 -0.29
C VAL A 66 4.15 7.35 -0.25
N ILE A 67 3.21 8.22 0.10
CA ILE A 67 1.78 7.90 0.11
C ILE A 67 0.97 9.00 -0.57
N GLY A 68 -0.07 8.64 -1.32
CA GLY A 68 -0.93 9.63 -1.97
C GLY A 68 -2.33 9.16 -2.31
N GLY A 69 -3.15 10.10 -2.78
CA GLY A 69 -4.56 9.93 -3.11
C GLY A 69 -5.50 10.51 -2.04
N LYS A 70 -6.63 9.82 -1.80
CA LYS A 70 -7.60 10.18 -0.77
C LYS A 70 -7.21 9.58 0.58
N LEU A 71 -6.57 10.38 1.44
CA LEU A 71 -5.99 9.91 2.71
C LEU A 71 -6.91 10.05 3.93
N ALA A 72 -7.93 10.91 3.84
CA ALA A 72 -8.94 11.10 4.87
C ALA A 72 -10.36 10.83 4.34
N VAL A 73 -11.25 10.45 5.25
CA VAL A 73 -12.68 10.22 4.95
C VAL A 73 -13.47 11.53 5.07
N ASP A 74 -13.04 12.44 5.94
CA ASP A 74 -13.59 13.78 6.11
C ASP A 74 -12.75 14.84 5.40
N ASP A 75 -13.41 15.93 4.99
CA ASP A 75 -12.78 17.09 4.34
C ASP A 75 -12.05 18.01 5.34
N ARG A 76 -11.82 17.51 6.57
CA ARG A 76 -11.21 18.24 7.69
C ARG A 76 -9.90 17.55 8.05
N ASP A 77 -8.93 18.31 8.54
CA ASP A 77 -7.67 17.79 9.08
C ASP A 77 -6.68 17.16 8.08
N HIS A 78 -6.80 17.42 6.77
CA HIS A 78 -5.83 16.97 5.76
C HIS A 78 -4.38 17.41 6.04
N ALA A 79 -4.20 18.65 6.53
CA ALA A 79 -2.89 19.17 6.88
C ALA A 79 -2.28 18.43 8.08
N GLU A 80 -3.10 18.14 9.10
CA GLU A 80 -2.67 17.37 10.27
C GLU A 80 -2.37 15.91 9.90
N ALA A 81 -3.22 15.28 9.08
CA ALA A 81 -3.01 13.94 8.55
C ALA A 81 -1.68 13.83 7.79
N THR A 82 -1.41 14.83 6.94
CA THR A 82 -0.15 14.94 6.19
C THR A 82 1.04 15.04 7.14
N ALA A 83 0.97 15.95 8.13
CA ALA A 83 2.03 16.14 9.11
C ALA A 83 2.30 14.86 9.94
N LEU A 84 1.24 14.16 10.36
CA LEU A 84 1.37 12.90 11.12
C LEU A 84 2.02 11.79 10.29
N LEU A 85 1.66 11.66 9.00
CA LEU A 85 2.25 10.67 8.11
C LEU A 85 3.73 10.96 7.84
N THR A 86 4.07 12.22 7.55
CA THR A 86 5.48 12.63 7.40
C THR A 86 6.27 12.39 8.68
N ALA A 87 5.75 12.80 9.84
CA ALA A 87 6.40 12.58 11.14
C ALA A 87 6.57 11.09 11.49
N ALA A 88 5.67 10.22 11.01
CA ALA A 88 5.78 8.77 11.19
C ALA A 88 6.84 8.12 10.30
N GLY A 89 7.36 8.84 9.30
CA GLY A 89 8.50 8.43 8.49
C GLY A 89 8.20 8.29 7.00
N TYR A 90 7.10 8.84 6.48
CA TYR A 90 6.94 8.99 5.03
C TYR A 90 7.84 10.12 4.52
N ASP A 91 8.52 9.90 3.40
CA ASP A 91 9.40 10.87 2.77
C ASP A 91 8.61 11.97 2.04
N ALA A 92 7.44 11.62 1.49
CA ALA A 92 6.49 12.57 0.93
C ALA A 92 5.05 12.04 1.02
N VAL A 93 4.11 12.97 1.14
CA VAL A 93 2.68 12.71 1.24
C VAL A 93 1.95 13.59 0.22
N PHE A 94 1.15 12.96 -0.64
CA PHE A 94 0.43 13.60 -1.74
C PHE A 94 -1.08 13.42 -1.55
N ASP A 95 -1.67 14.20 -0.65
CA ASP A 95 -3.11 14.22 -0.43
C ASP A 95 -3.80 15.07 -1.51
N ASP A 96 -4.76 14.47 -2.23
CA ASP A 96 -5.45 15.14 -3.34
C ASP A 96 -6.20 16.39 -2.90
N ALA A 97 -6.87 16.34 -1.73
CA ALA A 97 -7.63 17.48 -1.22
C ALA A 97 -6.70 18.60 -0.74
N ALA A 98 -5.60 18.25 -0.05
CA ALA A 98 -4.60 19.23 0.36
C ALA A 98 -3.86 19.86 -0.83
N ALA A 99 -3.68 19.12 -1.92
CA ALA A 99 -2.98 19.58 -3.11
C ALA A 99 -3.81 20.52 -4.00
N GLY A 100 -5.13 20.56 -3.81
CA GLY A 100 -6.08 21.29 -4.67
C GLY A 100 -6.64 20.45 -5.82
N GLY A 101 -6.56 19.12 -5.72
CA GLY A 101 -7.07 18.16 -6.70
C GLY A 101 -6.02 17.10 -7.10
N PRO A 102 -6.47 16.02 -7.76
CA PRO A 102 -5.61 14.90 -8.16
C PRO A 102 -4.52 15.31 -9.15
N ASP A 103 -4.81 16.22 -10.09
CA ASP A 103 -3.83 16.69 -11.07
C ASP A 103 -2.68 17.46 -10.39
N ALA A 104 -2.99 18.29 -9.39
CA ALA A 104 -2.00 19.04 -8.63
C ALA A 104 -1.16 18.13 -7.71
N ALA A 105 -1.77 17.09 -7.15
CA ALA A 105 -1.05 16.06 -6.40
C ALA A 105 -0.09 15.28 -7.31
N LEU A 106 -0.55 14.92 -8.51
CA LEU A 106 0.23 14.18 -9.51
C LEU A 106 1.43 14.98 -10.01
N ALA A 107 1.26 16.29 -10.26
CA ALA A 107 2.37 17.18 -10.63
C ALA A 107 3.44 17.24 -9.54
N ARG A 108 3.05 17.39 -8.26
CA ARG A 108 4.00 17.36 -7.13
C ARG A 108 4.71 16.01 -6.99
N PHE A 109 4.00 14.91 -7.25
CA PHE A 109 4.61 13.59 -7.25
C PHE A 109 5.67 13.44 -8.35
N ASP A 110 5.41 13.98 -9.54
CA ASP A 110 6.39 13.99 -10.62
C ASP A 110 7.67 14.77 -10.27
N ASP A 111 7.52 15.97 -9.70
CA ASP A 111 8.67 16.76 -9.24
C ASP A 111 9.50 16.00 -8.20
N PHE A 112 8.83 15.31 -7.27
CA PHE A 112 9.49 14.47 -6.27
C PHE A 112 10.25 13.30 -6.91
N LEU A 113 9.66 12.62 -7.89
CA LEU A 113 10.34 11.54 -8.63
C LEU A 113 11.62 12.03 -9.29
N GLY A 114 11.58 13.20 -9.93
CA GLY A 114 12.76 13.83 -10.51
C GLY A 114 13.87 14.04 -9.47
N GLY A 115 13.51 14.46 -8.26
CA GLY A 115 14.43 14.61 -7.13
C GLY A 115 15.06 13.30 -6.66
N VAL A 116 14.27 12.24 -6.53
CA VAL A 116 14.75 10.90 -6.11
C VAL A 116 15.72 10.32 -7.14
N VAL A 117 15.37 10.39 -8.42
CA VAL A 117 16.22 9.91 -9.53
C VAL A 117 17.55 10.65 -9.52
N ALA A 118 17.51 11.99 -9.44
CA ALA A 118 18.72 12.81 -9.41
C ALA A 118 19.61 12.52 -8.18
N HIS A 119 19.02 12.28 -7.01
CA HIS A 119 19.77 11.92 -5.81
C HIS A 119 20.49 10.57 -5.96
N ARG A 120 19.82 9.55 -6.50
CA ARG A 120 20.42 8.21 -6.67
C ARG A 120 21.53 8.19 -7.71
N HIS A 121 21.37 8.91 -8.83
CA HIS A 121 22.45 9.09 -9.81
C HIS A 121 23.70 9.71 -9.17
N ARG A 122 23.54 10.70 -8.29
CA ARG A 122 24.67 11.33 -7.58
C ARG A 122 25.30 10.40 -6.53
N SER A 123 24.51 9.54 -5.91
CA SER A 123 24.98 8.58 -4.89
C SER A 123 25.63 7.31 -5.48
N GLY A 124 25.76 7.19 -6.81
CA GLY A 124 26.43 6.05 -7.46
C GLY A 124 25.69 4.71 -7.37
N LEU A 125 24.44 4.72 -6.92
CA LEU A 125 23.57 3.54 -6.93
C LEU A 125 23.05 3.36 -8.36
N THR A 126 23.58 2.36 -9.07
CA THR A 126 23.09 1.97 -10.40
C THR A 126 21.57 1.75 -10.37
N PRO A 127 20.80 2.25 -11.36
CA PRO A 127 19.38 1.96 -11.46
C PRO A 127 19.18 0.44 -11.54
N ILE A 128 18.18 -0.06 -10.81
CA ILE A 128 17.83 -1.49 -10.81
C ILE A 128 17.46 -1.87 -12.25
N ARG A 129 18.20 -2.85 -12.80
CA ARG A 129 17.93 -3.39 -14.14
C ARG A 129 16.48 -3.90 -14.19
N PRO A 130 15.77 -3.72 -15.32
CA PRO A 130 14.40 -4.20 -15.44
C PRO A 130 14.35 -5.71 -15.18
N VAL A 131 13.47 -6.13 -14.27
CA VAL A 131 12.97 -7.51 -14.33
C VAL A 131 12.05 -7.55 -15.55
N PRO A 132 12.27 -8.45 -16.53
CA PRO A 132 11.34 -8.58 -17.64
C PRO A 132 9.94 -8.78 -17.06
N ALA A 133 8.97 -7.98 -17.54
CA ALA A 133 7.60 -8.03 -17.09
C ALA A 133 7.16 -9.50 -16.95
N PRO A 134 6.51 -9.89 -15.84
CA PRO A 134 6.01 -11.25 -15.71
C PRO A 134 5.11 -11.51 -16.92
N ALA A 135 5.45 -12.54 -17.69
CA ALA A 135 4.61 -13.02 -18.78
C ALA A 135 3.18 -13.08 -18.25
N ALA A 136 2.26 -12.41 -18.95
CA ALA A 136 0.87 -12.21 -18.54
C ALA A 136 0.35 -13.46 -17.81
N VAL A 137 0.16 -13.34 -16.48
CA VAL A 137 -0.53 -14.38 -15.72
C VAL A 137 -1.91 -14.43 -16.34
N GLY A 138 -2.23 -15.55 -17.00
CA GLY A 138 -3.54 -15.81 -17.56
C GLY A 138 -4.65 -15.57 -16.52
N PRO A 139 -5.91 -15.42 -16.94
CA PRO A 139 -7.00 -15.04 -16.05
C PRO A 139 -6.97 -15.92 -14.79
N VAL A 140 -6.80 -15.28 -13.64
CA VAL A 140 -6.93 -15.95 -12.34
C VAL A 140 -8.37 -16.45 -12.28
N THR A 141 -8.54 -17.75 -12.49
CA THR A 141 -9.82 -18.41 -12.23
C THR A 141 -10.16 -18.15 -10.78
N ALA A 142 -11.31 -17.51 -10.56
CA ALA A 142 -11.85 -17.23 -9.25
C ALA A 142 -11.76 -18.49 -8.39
N PHE A 143 -11.12 -18.36 -7.22
CA PHE A 143 -11.22 -19.36 -6.18
C PHE A 143 -12.71 -19.59 -5.90
N PRO A 144 -13.21 -20.84 -5.84
CA PRO A 144 -14.61 -21.08 -5.54
C PRO A 144 -14.93 -20.49 -4.18
N VAL A 145 -15.89 -19.57 -4.16
CA VAL A 145 -16.50 -19.05 -2.95
C VAL A 145 -17.01 -20.25 -2.15
N PRO A 146 -16.62 -20.45 -0.88
CA PRO A 146 -17.20 -21.51 -0.08
C PRO A 146 -18.72 -21.26 0.02
N GLY A 147 -19.50 -22.28 -0.34
CA GLY A 147 -20.95 -22.25 -0.33
C GLY A 147 -21.54 -21.91 1.05
N PRO A 148 -22.85 -21.66 1.12
CA PRO A 148 -23.51 -21.27 2.36
C PRO A 148 -23.24 -22.29 3.47
N VAL A 149 -22.73 -21.81 4.60
CA VAL A 149 -22.50 -22.60 5.81
C VAL A 149 -23.86 -23.10 6.28
N THR A 150 -24.12 -24.39 6.09
CA THR A 150 -25.31 -25.05 6.62
C THR A 150 -25.27 -24.96 8.15
N ALA A 151 -26.33 -24.40 8.72
CA ALA A 151 -26.52 -24.30 10.16
C ALA A 151 -26.36 -25.69 10.81
N PHE A 152 -25.48 -25.76 11.83
CA PHE A 152 -25.36 -26.92 12.70
C PHE A 152 -26.72 -27.23 13.35
N PRO A 153 -27.16 -28.50 13.39
CA PRO A 153 -28.37 -28.86 14.13
C PRO A 153 -28.11 -28.68 15.64
N ALA A 154 -29.06 -28.03 16.31
CA ALA A 154 -29.05 -27.86 17.76
C ALA A 154 -28.99 -29.22 18.49
N PRO A 155 -28.29 -29.33 19.64
CA PRO A 155 -28.26 -30.56 20.41
C PRO A 155 -29.65 -30.87 20.97
N ARG A 156 -30.16 -32.07 20.65
CA ARG A 156 -31.38 -32.61 21.28
C ARG A 156 -31.14 -32.81 22.77
N LEU A 157 -31.86 -32.03 23.59
CA LEU A 157 -31.94 -32.25 25.03
C LEU A 157 -32.64 -33.60 25.27
N ALA A 158 -31.91 -34.60 25.77
CA ALA A 158 -32.48 -35.85 26.23
C ALA A 158 -33.25 -35.58 27.53
N VAL A 159 -34.58 -35.71 27.49
CA VAL A 159 -35.42 -35.75 28.69
C VAL A 159 -35.39 -37.19 29.23
N PRO A 160 -34.97 -37.43 30.48
CA PRO A 160 -35.04 -38.77 31.07
C PRO A 160 -36.49 -39.15 31.40
N ALA A 161 -36.80 -40.43 31.19
CA ALA A 161 -38.06 -41.05 31.50
C ALA A 161 -38.28 -41.20 33.02
N GLY A 162 -39.53 -41.00 33.45
CA GLY A 162 -40.09 -41.60 34.66
C GLY A 162 -40.60 -40.62 35.71
N ALA A 163 -41.93 -40.59 35.90
CA ALA A 163 -42.58 -40.84 37.19
C ALA A 163 -44.11 -40.70 37.07
N ALA A 164 -44.79 -41.68 37.68
CA ALA A 164 -46.22 -41.81 38.00
C ALA A 164 -47.07 -42.61 37.00
#